data_AF-A0A2Z5FYV5-F1
#
_entry.id   AF-A0A2Z5FYV5-F1
#
_cell.length_a   1.000
_cell.length_b   1.000
_cell.length_c   1.000
_cell.angle_alpha   90.00
_cell.angle_beta   90.00
_cell.angle_gamma   90.00
#
_symmetry.space_group_name_H-M   'P 1'
#
loop_
_entity.id
_entity.type
_entity.pdbx_description
1 polymer ?
#
loop_
_entity_poly.entity_id
_entity_poly.type
_entity_poly.pdbx_seq_one_letter_code
_entity_poly.pdbx_strand_id
1 'polypeptide(L)'
;MKLWQRIGLLTLAVLAVAGIRIFFIWRERNAPMALPPQHQERQLTSDDIVQPRKLLIDDLKSAKELIGKPVWVAAGYQLDYYPFVNQHVDYAHRTGLLPTTTQLQIEDLVTQNAPAKAVTRIPHGNEQVYAVFTLPGGAKKYATAIGYLDGTDSKFYCDDIFYYDDPHQMYKHWPPDVWQAIDQHQPKVGMNELQVSMALGQVQTSDSSNYGNRTVHYDVAGKQWTVNFDHNHATQVNQSQ
;
A
#
# COMPACT_ATOMS: atom_id res chain seq x y z
N MET A 1 -41.26 -36.33 -47.81
CA MET A 1 -40.27 -37.03 -46.95
C MET A 1 -40.99 -37.64 -45.75
N LYS A 2 -40.73 -38.92 -45.46
CA LYS A 2 -41.32 -39.62 -44.32
C LYS A 2 -40.73 -39.08 -43.01
N LEU A 3 -41.51 -39.05 -41.93
CA LEU A 3 -41.13 -38.46 -40.64
C LEU A 3 -39.76 -38.96 -40.12
N TRP A 4 -39.46 -40.25 -40.30
CA TRP A 4 -38.19 -40.87 -39.94
C TRP A 4 -36.98 -40.32 -40.70
N GLN A 5 -37.14 -39.87 -41.95
CA GLN A 5 -36.07 -39.21 -42.71
C GLN A 5 -35.78 -37.80 -42.17
N ARG A 6 -36.81 -37.09 -41.69
CA ARG A 6 -36.65 -35.77 -41.07
C ARG A 6 -35.98 -35.87 -39.70
N ILE A 7 -36.37 -36.87 -38.90
CA ILE A 7 -35.71 -37.16 -37.62
C ILE A 7 -34.26 -37.56 -37.85
N GLY A 8 -33.98 -38.46 -38.81
CA GLY A 8 -32.61 -38.85 -39.16
C GLY A 8 -31.72 -37.68 -39.56
N LEU A 9 -32.23 -36.76 -40.39
CA LEU A 9 -31.51 -35.55 -40.80
C LEU A 9 -31.25 -34.59 -39.64
N LEU A 10 -32.23 -34.40 -38.74
CA LEU A 10 -32.06 -33.56 -37.54
C LEU A 10 -31.02 -34.15 -36.59
N THR A 11 -31.05 -35.47 -36.34
CA THR A 11 -30.05 -36.14 -35.49
C THR A 11 -28.65 -36.01 -36.07
N LEU A 12 -28.51 -36.16 -37.39
CA LEU A 12 -27.22 -36.06 -38.07
C LEU A 12 -26.66 -34.62 -38.04
N ALA A 13 -27.54 -33.61 -38.14
CA ALA A 13 -27.17 -32.22 -37.98
C ALA A 13 -26.68 -31.90 -36.55
N VAL A 14 -27.36 -32.41 -35.51
CA VAL A 14 -26.94 -32.22 -34.12
C VAL A 14 -25.59 -32.90 -33.84
N LEU A 15 -25.39 -34.12 -34.34
CA LEU A 15 -24.11 -34.84 -34.21
C LEU A 15 -22.97 -34.12 -34.93
N ALA A 16 -23.23 -33.54 -36.10
CA ALA A 16 -22.24 -32.75 -36.83
C ALA A 16 -21.82 -31.50 -36.04
N VAL A 17 -22.78 -30.75 -35.47
CA VAL A 17 -22.48 -29.58 -34.63
C VAL A 17 -21.69 -29.95 -33.38
N ALA A 18 -22.07 -31.06 -32.71
CA ALA A 18 -21.36 -31.56 -31.55
C ALA A 18 -19.92 -31.98 -31.90
N GLY A 19 -19.73 -32.71 -33.01
CA GLY A 19 -18.42 -33.14 -33.49
C GLY A 19 -17.50 -31.96 -33.82
N ILE A 20 -18.03 -30.92 -34.48
CA ILE A 20 -17.29 -29.70 -34.78
C ILE A 20 -16.85 -29.00 -33.48
N ARG A 21 -17.75 -28.88 -32.50
CA ARG A 21 -17.43 -28.26 -31.20
C ARG A 21 -16.33 -29.01 -30.45
N ILE A 22 -16.40 -30.35 -30.43
CA ILE A 22 -15.39 -31.19 -29.79
C ILE A 22 -14.04 -31.04 -30.51
N PHE A 23 -14.03 -31.00 -31.84
CA PHE A 23 -12.81 -30.79 -32.62
C PHE A 23 -12.16 -29.43 -32.34
N PHE A 24 -12.94 -28.35 -32.26
CA PHE A 24 -12.42 -27.03 -31.91
C PHE A 24 -11.81 -27.00 -30.50
N ILE A 25 -12.48 -27.60 -29.51
CA ILE A 25 -11.95 -27.69 -28.14
C ILE A 25 -10.67 -28.52 -28.08
N TRP A 26 -10.61 -29.65 -28.80
CA TRP A 26 -9.41 -30.48 -28.87
C TRP A 26 -8.25 -29.73 -29.52
N ARG A 27 -8.52 -28.96 -30.59
CA ARG A 27 -7.51 -28.12 -31.26
C ARG A 27 -7.02 -26.99 -30.37
N GLU A 28 -7.91 -26.29 -29.65
CA GLU A 28 -7.52 -25.23 -28.72
C GLU A 28 -6.71 -25.76 -27.53
N ARG A 29 -7.06 -26.94 -27.01
CA ARG A 29 -6.34 -27.56 -25.89
C ARG A 29 -4.98 -28.15 -26.28
N ASN A 30 -4.81 -28.56 -27.54
CA ASN A 30 -3.55 -29.08 -28.06
C ASN A 30 -2.75 -28.04 -28.84
N ALA A 31 -3.27 -26.82 -29.00
CA ALA A 31 -2.45 -25.71 -29.44
C ALA A 31 -1.37 -25.49 -28.38
N PRO A 32 -0.08 -25.39 -28.76
CA PRO A 32 0.96 -25.10 -27.80
C PRO A 32 0.60 -23.79 -27.10
N MET A 33 0.34 -23.86 -25.79
CA MET A 33 0.20 -22.65 -24.99
C MET A 33 1.48 -21.86 -25.18
N ALA A 34 1.37 -20.62 -25.66
CA ALA A 34 2.47 -19.70 -25.57
C ALA A 34 2.86 -19.66 -24.10
N LEU A 35 4.07 -20.14 -23.79
CA LEU A 35 4.61 -20.01 -22.44
C LEU A 35 4.50 -18.52 -22.10
N PRO A 36 3.89 -18.14 -20.95
CA PRO A 36 3.96 -16.77 -20.53
C PRO A 36 5.43 -16.35 -20.59
N PRO A 37 5.75 -15.14 -21.10
CA PRO A 37 7.13 -14.70 -21.23
C PRO A 37 7.84 -14.98 -19.91
N GLN A 38 8.96 -15.71 -19.98
CA GLN A 38 9.76 -16.04 -18.81
C GLN A 38 9.99 -14.74 -18.04
N HIS A 39 9.47 -14.66 -16.82
CA HIS A 39 9.70 -13.49 -15.98
C HIS A 39 11.21 -13.32 -15.91
N GLN A 40 11.73 -12.18 -16.38
CA GLN A 40 13.14 -11.86 -16.20
C GLN A 40 13.39 -11.89 -14.69
N GLU A 41 14.18 -12.85 -14.23
CA GLU A 41 14.64 -12.89 -12.86
C GLU A 41 15.47 -11.63 -12.62
N ARG A 42 14.84 -10.61 -12.05
CA ARG A 42 15.54 -9.42 -11.56
C ARG A 42 16.55 -9.90 -10.52
N GLN A 43 17.80 -9.47 -10.67
CA GLN A 43 18.79 -9.69 -9.63
C GLN A 43 18.33 -9.01 -8.34
N LEU A 44 18.28 -9.77 -7.25
CA LEU A 44 17.96 -9.23 -5.93
C LEU A 44 18.99 -8.17 -5.57
N THR A 45 18.50 -6.98 -5.27
CA THR A 45 19.30 -5.84 -4.81
C THR A 45 19.48 -5.90 -3.28
N SER A 46 20.38 -5.08 -2.75
CA SER A 46 20.50 -4.91 -1.29
C SER A 46 19.22 -4.37 -0.64
N ASP A 47 18.36 -3.70 -1.41
CA ASP A 47 17.06 -3.23 -0.95
C ASP A 47 16.08 -4.39 -0.77
N ASP A 48 16.09 -5.36 -1.70
CA ASP A 48 15.15 -6.48 -1.73
C ASP A 48 15.35 -7.47 -0.56
N ILE A 49 16.53 -7.44 0.06
CA ILE A 49 16.84 -8.30 1.21
C ILE A 49 16.51 -7.65 2.56
N VAL A 50 16.17 -6.35 2.57
CA VAL A 50 15.74 -5.67 3.80
C VAL A 50 14.32 -6.13 4.12
N GLN A 51 14.16 -6.77 5.27
CA GLN A 51 12.86 -7.21 5.77
C GLN A 51 12.53 -6.41 7.03
N PRO A 52 11.61 -5.45 6.95
CA PRO A 52 11.11 -4.77 8.14
C PRO A 52 10.52 -5.79 9.10
N ARG A 53 10.85 -5.64 10.39
CA ARG A 53 10.26 -6.45 11.44
C ARG A 53 8.74 -6.26 11.45
N LYS A 54 8.02 -7.34 11.69
CA LYS A 54 6.58 -7.35 11.90
C LYS A 54 6.28 -7.72 13.33
N LEU A 55 5.32 -7.05 13.95
CA LEU A 55 4.85 -7.39 15.30
C LEU A 55 3.56 -8.22 15.24
N LEU A 56 2.90 -8.30 14.09
CA LEU A 56 1.67 -9.09 13.88
C LEU A 56 0.59 -8.73 14.90
N ILE A 57 0.45 -7.44 15.18
CA ILE A 57 -0.56 -6.90 16.10
C ILE A 57 -1.95 -7.21 15.54
N ASP A 58 -2.73 -8.00 16.28
CA ASP A 58 -4.05 -8.48 15.87
C ASP A 58 -5.17 -8.10 16.86
N ASP A 59 -4.81 -7.63 18.05
CA ASP A 59 -5.74 -7.23 19.10
C ASP A 59 -5.29 -5.96 19.85
N LEU A 60 -6.19 -5.41 20.68
CA LEU A 60 -5.87 -4.22 21.47
C LEU A 60 -4.76 -4.46 22.50
N LYS A 61 -4.58 -5.71 22.95
CA LYS A 61 -3.59 -6.06 23.97
C LYS A 61 -2.17 -6.02 23.40
N SER A 62 -1.96 -6.66 22.25
CA SER A 62 -0.71 -6.63 21.48
C SER A 62 -0.41 -5.21 20.98
N ALA A 63 -1.43 -4.46 20.56
CA ALA A 63 -1.25 -3.06 20.18
C ALA A 63 -0.64 -2.22 21.31
N LYS A 64 -1.03 -2.46 22.58
CA LYS A 64 -0.48 -1.74 23.74
C LYS A 64 1.02 -1.94 23.92
N GLU A 65 1.63 -2.95 23.30
CA GLU A 65 3.09 -3.12 23.30
C GLU A 65 3.82 -2.00 22.55
N LEU A 66 3.12 -1.19 21.75
CA LEU A 66 3.67 -0.01 21.10
C LEU A 66 3.87 1.15 22.06
N ILE A 67 3.15 1.18 23.19
CA ILE A 67 3.23 2.27 24.16
C ILE A 67 4.65 2.39 24.71
N GLY A 68 5.19 3.61 24.66
CA GLY A 68 6.55 3.92 25.07
C GLY A 68 7.62 3.58 24.03
N LYS A 69 7.27 2.97 22.89
CA LYS A 69 8.21 2.68 21.81
C LYS A 69 8.15 3.75 20.70
N PRO A 70 9.29 4.10 20.10
CA PRO A 70 9.28 4.84 18.86
C PRO A 70 8.83 3.93 17.71
N VAL A 71 8.04 4.49 16.80
CA VAL A 71 7.68 3.87 15.52
C VAL A 71 7.91 4.89 14.41
N TRP A 72 8.13 4.43 13.18
CA TRP A 72 8.33 5.30 12.02
C TRP A 72 7.21 5.06 11.02
N VAL A 73 6.71 6.12 10.39
CA VAL A 73 5.62 6.01 9.41
C VAL A 73 6.09 5.29 8.15
N ALA A 74 5.52 4.12 7.85
CA ALA A 74 5.71 3.40 6.60
C ALA A 74 4.68 3.81 5.54
N ALA A 75 3.42 4.00 5.96
CA ALA A 75 2.33 4.45 5.09
C ALA A 75 2.33 5.98 4.93
N GLY A 76 3.43 6.51 4.36
CA GLY A 76 3.61 7.95 4.15
C GLY A 76 2.47 8.59 3.38
N TYR A 77 1.96 9.71 3.91
CA TYR A 77 0.86 10.51 3.39
C TYR A 77 -0.48 9.78 3.24
N GLN A 78 -0.61 8.62 3.88
CA GLN A 78 -1.85 7.87 3.90
C GLN A 78 -2.69 8.18 5.14
N LEU A 79 -2.05 8.41 6.27
CA LEU A 79 -2.75 8.50 7.54
C LEU A 79 -3.05 9.95 7.91
N ASP A 80 -4.33 10.27 8.07
CA ASP A 80 -4.74 11.51 8.73
C ASP A 80 -4.35 11.46 10.20
N TYR A 81 -3.97 12.60 10.75
CA TYR A 81 -3.79 12.77 12.19
C TYR A 81 -4.50 14.00 12.72
N TYR A 82 -4.94 13.90 13.96
CA TYR A 82 -5.84 14.83 14.62
C TYR A 82 -5.24 15.26 15.96
N PRO A 83 -5.56 16.47 16.46
CA PRO A 83 -5.22 16.87 17.81
C PRO A 83 -5.83 15.90 18.82
N PHE A 84 -5.07 15.55 19.86
CA PHE A 84 -5.57 14.77 20.99
C PHE A 84 -5.65 15.67 22.23
N VAL A 85 -6.86 16.05 22.61
CA VAL A 85 -7.13 17.03 23.67
C VAL A 85 -8.20 16.48 24.60
N ASN A 86 -8.04 16.66 25.91
CA ASN A 86 -8.98 16.16 26.92
C ASN A 86 -9.28 14.65 26.78
N GLN A 87 -8.26 13.86 26.45
CA GLN A 87 -8.37 12.41 26.22
C GLN A 87 -9.27 12.00 25.04
N HIS A 88 -9.53 12.92 24.11
CA HIS A 88 -10.35 12.68 22.93
C HIS A 88 -9.65 13.09 21.65
N VAL A 89 -9.95 12.34 20.58
CA VAL A 89 -9.54 12.67 19.22
C VAL A 89 -10.47 13.76 18.68
N ASP A 90 -9.91 14.89 18.27
CA ASP A 90 -10.67 15.98 17.65
C ASP A 90 -10.81 15.77 16.13
N TYR A 91 -11.85 15.02 15.75
CA TYR A 91 -12.19 14.73 14.35
C TYR A 91 -12.52 15.97 13.51
N ALA A 92 -12.99 17.05 14.15
CA ALA A 92 -13.43 18.24 13.43
C ALA A 92 -12.23 19.02 12.87
N HIS A 93 -11.06 18.90 13.50
CA HIS A 93 -9.86 19.66 13.16
C HIS A 93 -8.72 18.74 12.72
N ARG A 94 -8.85 18.14 11.54
CA ARG A 94 -7.72 17.41 10.93
C ARG A 94 -6.48 18.30 10.88
N THR A 95 -5.37 17.82 11.45
CA THR A 95 -4.09 18.56 11.42
C THR A 95 -3.37 18.38 10.08
N GLY A 96 -3.36 17.16 9.55
CA GLY A 96 -2.76 16.87 8.25
C GLY A 96 -2.63 15.37 7.99
N LEU A 97 -1.77 15.04 7.02
CA LEU A 97 -1.34 13.67 6.75
C LEU A 97 0.04 13.43 7.34
N LEU A 98 0.27 12.24 7.88
CA LEU A 98 1.55 11.84 8.44
C LEU A 98 2.58 11.65 7.32
N PRO A 99 3.70 12.40 7.33
CA PRO A 99 4.75 12.18 6.37
C PRO A 99 5.42 10.82 6.57
N THR A 100 5.96 10.30 5.48
CA THR A 100 6.83 9.11 5.49
C THR A 100 8.01 9.26 6.45
N THR A 101 8.51 8.15 6.97
CA THR A 101 9.68 8.03 7.87
C THR A 101 9.68 8.93 9.11
N THR A 102 8.57 9.61 9.40
CA THR A 102 8.45 10.45 10.58
C THR A 102 8.42 9.57 11.82
N GLN A 103 9.32 9.84 12.77
CA GLN A 103 9.32 9.16 14.06
C GLN A 103 8.13 9.64 14.90
N LEU A 104 7.33 8.70 15.39
CA LEU A 104 6.24 8.93 16.31
C LEU A 104 6.58 8.27 17.64
N GLN A 105 6.51 9.04 18.72
CA GLN A 105 6.61 8.47 20.06
C GLN A 105 5.21 8.10 20.54
N ILE A 106 4.89 6.80 20.58
CA ILE A 106 3.57 6.35 21.02
C ILE A 106 3.48 6.48 22.55
N GLU A 107 2.48 7.20 23.03
CA GLU A 107 2.26 7.46 24.45
C GLU A 107 1.06 6.71 25.01
N ASP A 108 0.05 6.46 24.19
CA ASP A 108 -1.19 5.79 24.62
C ASP A 108 -1.93 5.19 23.42
N LEU A 109 -2.90 4.31 23.71
CA LEU A 109 -3.88 3.83 22.74
C LEU A 109 -5.29 4.07 23.25
N VAL A 110 -6.14 4.64 22.41
CA VAL A 110 -7.53 4.94 22.76
C VAL A 110 -8.49 4.36 21.73
N THR A 111 -9.69 4.01 22.17
CA THR A 111 -10.80 3.66 21.29
C THR A 111 -11.84 4.76 21.33
N GLN A 112 -12.38 5.11 20.17
CA GLN A 112 -13.42 6.13 20.08
C GLN A 112 -14.34 5.85 18.89
N ASN A 113 -15.63 6.12 19.08
CA ASN A 113 -16.59 6.11 17.97
C ASN A 113 -16.26 7.27 17.03
N ALA A 114 -15.85 6.93 15.82
CA ALA A 114 -15.67 7.91 14.78
C ALA A 114 -17.03 8.43 14.28
N PRO A 115 -17.15 9.70 13.87
CA PRO A 115 -18.37 10.21 13.27
C PRO A 115 -18.76 9.40 12.03
N ALA A 116 -20.03 9.02 11.88
CA ALA A 116 -20.50 8.19 10.76
C ALA A 116 -20.23 8.78 9.37
N LYS A 117 -19.99 10.10 9.27
CA LYS A 117 -19.67 10.80 8.02
C LYS A 117 -18.17 11.04 7.81
N ALA A 118 -17.33 10.71 8.78
CA ALA A 118 -15.88 10.83 8.61
C ALA A 118 -15.44 9.83 7.53
N VAL A 119 -14.65 10.28 6.56
CA VAL A 119 -14.02 9.40 5.58
C VAL A 119 -12.58 9.23 6.01
N THR A 120 -12.21 8.02 6.40
CA THR A 120 -10.84 7.66 6.79
C THR A 120 -10.39 6.47 5.97
N ARG A 121 -9.08 6.33 5.77
CA ARG A 121 -8.50 5.17 5.06
C ARG A 121 -8.66 3.85 5.82
N ILE A 122 -8.63 3.91 7.15
CA ILE A 122 -8.94 2.76 8.00
C ILE A 122 -10.45 2.77 8.25
N PRO A 123 -11.15 1.64 8.04
CA PRO A 123 -12.57 1.53 8.37
C PRO A 123 -12.83 1.88 9.84
N HIS A 124 -14.04 2.38 10.12
CA HIS A 124 -14.39 2.81 11.49
C HIS A 124 -14.79 1.66 12.41
N GLY A 125 -15.37 0.59 11.86
CA GLY A 125 -16.07 -0.41 12.66
C GLY A 125 -17.15 0.22 13.54
N ASN A 126 -17.39 -0.37 14.71
CA ASN A 126 -18.18 0.26 15.78
C ASN A 126 -17.33 1.27 16.55
N GLU A 127 -16.08 0.92 16.84
CA GLU A 127 -15.08 1.77 17.48
C GLU A 127 -13.80 1.78 16.66
N GLN A 128 -13.20 2.96 16.48
CA GLN A 128 -11.91 3.08 15.83
C GLN A 128 -10.81 3.15 16.89
N VAL A 129 -9.71 2.43 16.65
CA VAL A 129 -8.55 2.39 17.53
C VAL A 129 -7.51 3.39 17.06
N TYR A 130 -7.04 4.23 17.97
CA TYR A 130 -6.09 5.29 17.72
C TYR A 130 -4.80 5.09 18.50
N ALA A 131 -3.68 5.32 17.83
CA ALA A 131 -2.41 5.55 18.50
C ALA A 131 -2.27 7.03 18.83
N VAL A 132 -2.05 7.34 20.11
CA VAL A 132 -1.74 8.67 20.61
C VAL A 132 -0.24 8.84 20.63
N PHE A 133 0.26 9.92 20.04
CA PHE A 133 1.70 10.15 19.89
C PHE A 133 2.07 11.63 19.96
N THR A 134 3.36 11.89 20.12
CA THR A 134 3.98 13.21 19.93
C THR A 134 4.88 13.21 18.71
N LEU A 135 4.93 14.34 18.00
CA LEU A 135 5.88 14.59 16.92
C LEU A 135 7.26 14.98 17.46
N PRO A 136 8.35 14.77 16.69
CA PRO A 136 9.69 15.16 17.10
C PRO A 136 9.77 16.64 17.46
N GLY A 137 10.36 16.94 18.63
CA GLY A 137 10.52 18.32 19.11
C GLY A 137 9.24 19.00 19.63
N GLY A 138 8.11 18.29 19.69
CA GLY A 138 6.83 18.82 20.18
C GLY A 138 6.33 18.10 21.44
N ALA A 139 5.58 18.81 22.28
CA ALA A 139 4.86 18.25 23.43
C ALA A 139 3.35 18.08 23.16
N LYS A 140 2.87 18.51 21.99
CA LYS A 140 1.47 18.37 21.59
C LYS A 140 1.18 16.92 21.24
N LYS A 141 0.09 16.40 21.78
CA LYS A 141 -0.38 15.06 21.48
C LYS A 141 -1.29 15.08 20.26
N TYR A 142 -1.11 14.07 19.44
CA TYR A 142 -1.89 13.79 18.26
C TYR A 142 -2.36 12.36 18.28
N ALA A 143 -3.35 12.04 17.46
CA ALA A 143 -3.85 10.70 17.30
C ALA A 143 -4.02 10.36 15.82
N THR A 144 -3.67 9.13 15.45
CA THR A 144 -3.94 8.57 14.13
C THR A 144 -4.56 7.18 14.27
N ALA A 145 -5.43 6.82 13.34
CA ALA A 145 -6.09 5.53 13.36
C ALA A 145 -5.08 4.42 13.05
N ILE A 146 -5.20 3.30 13.75
CA ILE A 146 -4.35 2.11 13.57
C ILE A 146 -5.15 0.83 13.37
N GLY A 147 -6.47 0.89 13.62
CA GLY A 147 -7.37 -0.25 13.53
C GLY A 147 -8.79 0.10 13.90
N TYR A 148 -9.64 -0.92 13.99
CA TYR A 148 -11.03 -0.80 14.45
C TYR A 148 -11.49 -2.07 15.16
N LEU A 149 -12.56 -1.90 15.94
CA LEU A 149 -13.31 -2.96 16.61
C LEU A 149 -14.74 -2.96 16.04
N ASP A 150 -15.21 -4.13 15.63
CA ASP A 150 -16.56 -4.35 15.13
C ASP A 150 -17.20 -5.56 15.82
N GLY A 151 -17.71 -5.32 17.03
CA GLY A 151 -18.32 -6.37 17.84
C GLY A 151 -17.27 -7.34 18.35
N THR A 152 -17.28 -8.59 17.86
CA THR A 152 -16.26 -9.58 18.22
C THR A 152 -15.05 -9.57 17.30
N ASP A 153 -15.16 -8.89 16.16
CA ASP A 153 -14.06 -8.79 15.19
C ASP A 153 -13.24 -7.53 15.45
N SER A 154 -11.94 -7.63 15.19
CA SER A 154 -11.03 -6.49 15.23
C SER A 154 -10.00 -6.61 14.12
N LYS A 155 -9.55 -5.46 13.62
CA LYS A 155 -8.49 -5.43 12.62
C LYS A 155 -7.54 -4.29 12.89
N PHE A 156 -6.26 -4.61 12.85
CA PHE A 156 -5.16 -3.69 13.07
C PHE A 156 -4.26 -3.68 11.84
N TYR A 157 -3.76 -2.51 11.49
CA TYR A 157 -2.95 -2.26 10.30
C TYR A 157 -1.52 -1.84 10.67
N CYS A 158 -1.10 -2.05 11.92
CA CYS A 158 0.16 -1.54 12.47
C CYS A 158 1.38 -1.91 11.60
N ASP A 159 1.46 -3.15 11.12
CA ASP A 159 2.58 -3.62 10.29
C ASP A 159 2.60 -3.04 8.87
N ASP A 160 1.46 -2.53 8.39
CA ASP A 160 1.37 -1.87 7.08
C ASP A 160 1.66 -0.36 7.19
N ILE A 161 1.42 0.22 8.37
CA ILE A 161 1.51 1.67 8.58
C ILE A 161 2.77 2.11 9.32
N PHE A 162 3.42 1.23 10.07
CA PHE A 162 4.60 1.53 10.87
C PHE A 162 5.77 0.60 10.57
N TYR A 163 6.97 1.18 10.59
CA TYR A 163 8.21 0.48 10.88
C TYR A 163 8.49 0.53 12.38
N TYR A 164 8.95 -0.58 12.94
CA TYR A 164 9.31 -0.68 14.36
C TYR A 164 10.81 -0.51 14.63
N ASP A 165 11.59 -0.43 13.56
CA ASP A 165 13.02 -0.18 13.56
C ASP A 165 13.29 1.04 12.68
N ASP A 166 14.31 1.83 13.00
CA ASP A 166 14.64 3.05 12.27
C ASP A 166 14.99 2.74 10.80
N PRO A 167 14.27 3.29 9.81
CA PRO A 167 14.57 3.10 8.40
C PRO A 167 16.01 3.43 8.04
N HIS A 168 16.64 4.43 8.68
CA HIS A 168 18.04 4.78 8.47
C HIS A 168 19.00 3.62 8.79
N GLN A 169 18.65 2.80 9.77
CA GLN A 169 19.43 1.62 10.15
C GLN A 169 19.12 0.44 9.24
N MET A 170 17.86 0.28 8.83
CA MET A 170 17.43 -0.79 7.93
C MET A 170 18.08 -0.66 6.55
N TYR A 171 18.14 0.56 5.99
CA TYR A 171 18.79 0.84 4.70
C TYR A 171 20.09 1.64 4.88
N LYS A 172 20.94 1.22 5.82
CA LYS A 172 22.25 1.85 6.09
C LYS A 172 23.20 1.90 4.89
N HIS A 173 22.96 1.10 3.85
CA HIS A 173 23.72 1.10 2.61
C HIS A 173 23.33 2.22 1.65
N TRP A 174 22.22 2.93 1.91
CA TRP A 174 21.88 4.13 1.15
C TRP A 174 22.79 5.30 1.51
N PRO A 175 23.22 6.09 0.52
CA PRO A 175 24.15 7.18 0.76
C PRO A 175 23.46 8.33 1.53
N PRO A 176 24.22 9.15 2.29
CA PRO A 176 23.65 10.20 3.13
C PRO A 176 22.82 11.24 2.38
N ASP A 177 23.16 11.53 1.13
CA ASP A 177 22.45 12.48 0.29
C ASP A 177 21.08 11.94 -0.17
N VAL A 178 20.88 10.62 -0.23
CA VAL A 178 19.56 10.00 -0.46
C VAL A 178 18.70 10.16 0.79
N TRP A 179 19.24 9.84 1.95
CA TRP A 179 18.53 10.02 3.24
C TRP A 179 18.14 11.47 3.48
N GLN A 180 19.05 12.41 3.24
CA GLN A 180 18.74 13.83 3.36
C GLN A 180 17.52 14.26 2.52
N ALA A 181 17.39 13.75 1.30
CA ALA A 181 16.26 14.07 0.43
C ALA A 181 14.96 13.39 0.89
N ILE A 182 15.05 12.15 1.40
CA ILE A 182 13.91 11.45 2.03
C ILE A 182 13.39 12.22 3.25
N ASP A 183 14.28 12.67 4.14
CA ASP A 183 13.93 13.45 5.33
C ASP A 183 13.33 14.82 4.99
N GLN A 184 13.70 15.37 3.83
CA GLN A 184 13.11 16.59 3.29
C GLN A 184 11.81 16.33 2.50
N HIS A 185 11.37 15.07 2.43
CA HIS A 185 10.23 14.60 1.66
C HIS A 185 10.28 15.02 0.19
N GLN A 186 11.45 14.87 -0.41
CA GLN A 186 11.73 15.27 -1.77
C GLN A 186 12.38 14.15 -2.57
N PRO A 187 11.91 13.90 -3.80
CA PRO A 187 12.55 12.99 -4.73
C PRO A 187 13.71 13.71 -5.42
N LYS A 188 14.70 12.96 -5.90
CA LYS A 188 15.77 13.51 -6.75
C LYS A 188 16.13 12.54 -7.87
N VAL A 189 16.72 13.08 -8.93
CA VAL A 189 17.31 12.30 -10.02
C VAL A 189 18.37 11.35 -9.44
N GLY A 190 18.39 10.11 -9.95
CA GLY A 190 19.28 9.04 -9.51
C GLY A 190 18.73 8.17 -8.39
N MET A 191 17.71 8.60 -7.64
CA MET A 191 17.05 7.73 -6.66
C MET A 191 16.36 6.57 -7.35
N ASN A 192 16.37 5.41 -6.71
CA ASN A 192 15.57 4.28 -7.16
C ASN A 192 14.09 4.41 -6.77
N GLU A 193 13.23 3.56 -7.33
CA GLU A 193 11.79 3.69 -7.12
C GLU A 193 11.40 3.48 -5.64
N LEU A 194 12.10 2.61 -4.90
CA LEU A 194 11.90 2.44 -3.47
C LEU A 194 12.26 3.71 -2.68
N GLN A 195 13.41 4.32 -2.96
CA GLN A 195 13.86 5.57 -2.32
C GLN A 195 12.89 6.72 -2.59
N VAL A 196 12.40 6.84 -3.82
CA VAL A 196 11.37 7.84 -4.16
C VAL A 196 10.07 7.57 -3.40
N SER A 197 9.62 6.32 -3.32
CA SER A 197 8.43 5.96 -2.54
C SER A 197 8.63 6.21 -1.04
N MET A 198 9.85 6.07 -0.54
CA MET A 198 10.19 6.40 0.84
C MET A 198 10.25 7.90 1.09
N ALA A 199 10.54 8.72 0.07
CA ALA A 199 10.51 10.19 0.17
C ALA A 199 9.10 10.76 0.02
N LEU A 200 8.27 10.17 -0.84
CA LEU A 200 6.96 10.71 -1.24
C LEU A 200 5.76 9.96 -0.66
N GLY A 201 5.98 8.78 -0.07
CA GLY A 201 4.91 7.92 0.41
C GLY A 201 4.32 7.01 -0.66
N GLN A 202 3.22 6.35 -0.29
CA GLN A 202 2.67 5.20 -1.00
C GLN A 202 1.41 5.54 -1.84
N VAL A 203 1.01 6.81 -1.92
CA VAL A 203 -0.15 7.25 -2.69
C VAL A 203 0.30 7.53 -4.12
N GLN A 204 0.29 6.48 -4.95
CA GLN A 204 0.84 6.55 -6.29
C GLN A 204 -0.04 5.86 -7.34
N THR A 205 0.07 6.32 -8.57
CA THR A 205 -0.40 5.62 -9.78
C THR A 205 0.74 5.50 -10.77
N SER A 206 0.70 4.48 -11.63
CA SER A 206 1.74 4.23 -12.62
C SER A 206 1.14 3.96 -13.98
N ASP A 207 1.83 4.38 -15.04
CA ASP A 207 1.46 4.09 -16.42
C ASP A 207 1.63 2.61 -16.82
N SER A 208 2.44 1.87 -16.05
CA SER A 208 2.85 0.51 -16.36
C SER A 208 3.13 -0.32 -15.10
N SER A 209 3.03 -1.64 -15.21
CA SER A 209 3.47 -2.61 -14.18
C SER A 209 4.97 -2.91 -14.23
N ASN A 210 5.71 -2.35 -15.18
CA ASN A 210 7.16 -2.55 -15.33
C ASN A 210 7.94 -1.73 -14.28
N TYR A 211 8.03 -2.25 -13.05
CA TYR A 211 8.72 -1.57 -11.94
C TYR A 211 10.13 -1.12 -12.33
N GLY A 212 10.48 0.11 -12.01
CA GLY A 212 11.78 0.71 -12.31
C GLY A 212 11.97 1.14 -13.77
N ASN A 213 11.00 0.86 -14.66
CA ASN A 213 11.03 1.28 -16.07
C ASN A 213 9.64 1.80 -16.45
N ARG A 214 9.21 2.86 -15.77
CA ARG A 214 7.85 3.38 -15.81
C ARG A 214 7.78 4.82 -15.34
N THR A 215 6.65 5.46 -15.62
CA THR A 215 6.30 6.74 -15.03
C THR A 215 5.41 6.52 -13.82
N VAL A 216 5.77 7.14 -12.70
CA VAL A 216 4.98 7.07 -11.46
C VAL A 216 4.55 8.48 -11.07
N HIS A 217 3.27 8.63 -10.78
CA HIS A 217 2.64 9.84 -10.28
C HIS A 217 2.35 9.68 -8.79
N TYR A 218 2.77 10.64 -7.97
CA TYR A 218 2.58 10.63 -6.52
C TYR A 218 1.72 11.81 -6.08
N ASP A 219 0.79 11.55 -5.16
CA ASP A 219 0.05 12.58 -4.43
C ASP A 219 0.59 12.71 -3.01
N VAL A 220 1.18 13.87 -2.73
CA VAL A 220 1.89 14.15 -1.49
C VAL A 220 1.22 15.33 -0.81
N ALA A 221 0.16 15.03 -0.06
CA ALA A 221 -0.66 16.02 0.63
C ALA A 221 -1.13 17.16 -0.28
N GLY A 222 -1.61 16.81 -1.48
CA GLY A 222 -2.10 17.78 -2.47
C GLY A 222 -1.05 18.29 -3.44
N LYS A 223 0.24 18.01 -3.23
CA LYS A 223 1.30 18.24 -4.23
C LYS A 223 1.40 17.02 -5.13
N GLN A 224 1.43 17.23 -6.44
CA GLN A 224 1.56 16.15 -7.40
C GLN A 224 3.01 16.07 -7.90
N TRP A 225 3.58 14.88 -7.87
CA TRP A 225 4.90 14.61 -8.44
C TRP A 225 4.79 13.60 -9.57
N THR A 226 5.61 13.77 -10.60
CA THR A 226 5.77 12.81 -11.69
C THR A 226 7.24 12.45 -11.79
N VAL A 227 7.54 11.15 -11.68
CA VAL A 227 8.91 10.62 -11.72
C VAL A 227 9.02 9.56 -12.81
N ASN A 228 9.98 9.74 -13.70
CA ASN A 228 10.28 8.79 -14.77
C ASN A 228 11.43 7.90 -14.32
N PHE A 229 11.23 6.59 -14.32
CA PHE A 229 12.25 5.60 -14.00
C PHE A 229 12.76 4.90 -15.26
N ASP A 230 14.07 4.79 -15.36
CA ASP A 230 14.78 3.94 -16.32
C ASP A 230 15.83 3.13 -15.55
N HIS A 231 15.87 1.81 -15.79
CA HIS A 231 16.75 0.88 -15.06
C HIS A 231 16.69 1.02 -13.53
N ASN A 232 15.49 1.28 -13.00
CA ASN A 232 15.22 1.52 -11.59
C ASN A 232 15.90 2.78 -11.03
N HIS A 233 16.17 3.79 -11.85
CA HIS A 233 16.68 5.08 -11.42
C HIS A 233 15.82 6.21 -11.98
N ALA A 234 15.49 7.18 -11.13
CA ALA A 234 14.76 8.38 -11.51
C ALA A 234 15.62 9.19 -12.49
N THR A 235 15.17 9.32 -13.73
CA THR A 235 15.84 10.12 -14.77
C THR A 235 15.27 11.53 -14.85
N GLN A 236 14.00 11.69 -14.48
CA GLN A 236 13.30 12.97 -14.46
C GLN A 236 12.37 13.03 -13.26
N VAL A 237 12.29 14.20 -12.64
CA VAL A 237 11.47 14.49 -11.48
C VAL A 237 10.80 15.84 -11.72
N ASN A 238 9.48 15.84 -11.79
CA ASN A 238 8.68 17.05 -11.99
C ASN A 238 7.65 17.20 -10.88
N GLN A 239 7.50 18.41 -10.37
CA GLN A 239 6.45 18.77 -9.41
C GLN A 239 5.42 19.66 -10.12
N SER A 240 4.14 19.33 -10.02
CA SER A 240 3.04 20.20 -10.40
C SER A 240 2.29 20.69 -9.15
N GLN A 241 1.77 21.92 -9.23
CA GLN A 241 0.92 22.52 -8.21
C GLN A 241 -0.53 22.07 -8.37
#